data_AF-A0A6T7K1Z3-F1
#
_entry.id   AF-A0A6T7K1Z3-F1
#
_cell.length_a   1.000
_cell.length_b   1.000
_cell.length_c   1.000
_cell.angle_alpha   90.00
_cell.angle_beta   90.00
_cell.angle_gamma   90.00
#
_symmetry.space_group_name_H-M   'P 1'
#
loop_
_entity.id
_entity.type
_entity.pdbx_description
1 polymer ?
#
loop_
_entity_poly.entity_id
_entity_poly.type
_entity_poly.pdbx_seq_one_letter_code
_entity_poly.pdbx_strand_id
1 'polypeptide(L)'
;YYMWAFALLSVATIPFMGFATAIEMKTFLGADEGDDEKAGENSSGGILVETLLNIRTVSALTLEEQRHEDYVRALRNSDPYYVRTSIKSGMASGFSILIQQWTNALQFWWGGWLIFNYPNQFSFDDFLISMFALLFSLFALGASSVGATDRKEAEKSAGRIFYLLNRKSSIDPLSDEGKTFEKEA
;
A
#
# COMPACT_ATOMS: atom_id res chain seq x y z
N TYR A 1 -20.64 22.32 19.90
CA TYR A 1 -21.60 23.20 20.59
C TYR A 1 -23.01 22.97 20.05
N TYR A 2 -23.21 22.98 18.72
CA TYR A 2 -24.53 22.85 18.10
C TYR A 2 -25.18 21.45 18.15
N MET A 3 -24.43 20.33 18.07
CA MET A 3 -25.01 18.98 18.13
C MET A 3 -24.03 17.92 18.69
N TRP A 4 -23.89 17.88 20.02
CA TRP A 4 -22.86 17.06 20.68
C TRP A 4 -23.08 15.54 20.51
N ALA A 5 -24.33 15.08 20.48
CA ALA A 5 -24.66 13.67 20.31
C ALA A 5 -24.32 13.15 18.90
N PHE A 6 -24.44 14.00 17.87
CA PHE A 6 -24.03 13.67 16.51
C PHE A 6 -22.49 13.61 16.38
N ALA A 7 -21.79 14.52 17.04
CA ALA A 7 -20.33 14.52 17.08
C ALA A 7 -19.77 13.27 17.79
N LEU A 8 -20.37 12.84 18.91
CA LEU A 8 -19.97 11.62 19.61
C LEU A 8 -20.15 10.37 18.75
N LEU A 9 -21.27 10.24 18.04
CA LEU A 9 -21.50 9.13 17.12
C LEU A 9 -20.43 9.14 16.01
N SER A 10 -20.15 10.30 15.44
CA SER A 10 -19.15 10.44 14.38
C SER A 10 -17.74 10.09 14.85
N VAL A 11 -17.38 10.39 16.09
CA VAL A 11 -16.10 9.97 16.69
C VAL A 11 -16.08 8.46 16.95
N ALA A 12 -17.20 7.88 17.41
CA ALA A 12 -17.31 6.45 17.64
C ALA A 12 -17.19 5.61 16.35
N THR A 13 -17.56 6.19 15.19
CA THR A 13 -17.43 5.53 13.88
C THR A 13 -16.01 5.58 13.30
N ILE A 14 -15.13 6.46 13.79
CA ILE A 14 -13.74 6.58 13.33
C ILE A 14 -12.96 5.27 13.43
N PRO A 15 -12.91 4.54 14.56
CA PRO A 15 -12.18 3.27 14.65
C PRO A 15 -12.75 2.20 13.72
N PHE A 16 -14.06 2.22 13.46
CA PHE A 16 -14.72 1.29 12.55
C PHE A 16 -14.35 1.57 11.08
N MET A 17 -14.32 2.85 10.67
CA MET A 17 -13.80 3.27 9.37
C MET A 17 -12.29 3.01 9.24
N GLY A 18 -11.52 3.23 10.31
CA GLY A 18 -10.09 2.92 10.35
C GLY A 18 -9.82 1.43 10.14
N PHE A 19 -10.64 0.55 10.71
CA PHE A 19 -10.53 -0.89 10.50
C PHE A 19 -10.86 -1.29 9.06
N ALA A 20 -11.92 -0.73 8.47
CA ALA A 20 -12.29 -1.00 7.07
C ALA A 20 -11.20 -0.52 6.09
N THR A 21 -10.68 0.69 6.29
CA THR A 21 -9.60 1.24 5.45
C THR A 21 -8.28 0.48 5.63
N ALA A 22 -7.99 -0.04 6.82
CA ALA A 22 -6.81 -0.89 7.04
C ALA A 22 -6.91 -2.23 6.29
N ILE A 23 -8.09 -2.84 6.24
CA ILE A 23 -8.32 -4.05 5.44
C ILE A 23 -8.10 -3.76 3.95
N GLU A 24 -8.67 -2.65 3.46
CA GLU A 24 -8.52 -2.21 2.08
C GLU A 24 -7.05 -1.93 1.72
N MET A 25 -6.33 -1.22 2.58
CA MET A 25 -4.91 -0.92 2.39
C MET A 25 -4.06 -2.21 2.38
N LYS A 26 -4.42 -3.20 3.20
CA LYS A 26 -3.76 -4.51 3.20
C LYS A 26 -4.08 -5.31 1.93
N THR A 27 -5.28 -5.22 1.38
CA THR A 27 -5.61 -5.87 0.10
C THR A 27 -4.93 -5.20 -1.09
N PHE A 28 -4.71 -3.88 -1.02
CA PHE A 28 -4.04 -3.12 -2.06
C PHE A 28 -2.52 -3.31 -2.02
N LEU A 29 -1.90 -3.20 -0.84
CA LEU A 29 -0.46 -3.41 -0.66
C LEU A 29 -0.07 -4.89 -0.70
N GLY A 30 -0.90 -5.78 -0.14
CA GLY A 30 -0.64 -7.21 -0.12
C GLY A 30 -0.84 -7.90 -1.47
N ALA A 31 -1.44 -7.23 -2.46
CA ALA A 31 -1.42 -7.68 -3.84
C ALA A 31 -0.02 -7.54 -4.47
N ASP A 32 0.80 -6.60 -3.99
CA ASP A 32 2.14 -6.30 -4.50
C ASP A 32 3.19 -7.27 -3.90
N GLU A 33 3.13 -7.52 -2.58
CA GLU A 33 4.07 -8.44 -1.90
C GLU A 33 3.84 -9.92 -2.23
N GLY A 34 2.63 -10.30 -2.65
CA GLY A 34 2.28 -11.69 -2.99
C GLY A 34 2.84 -12.17 -4.34
N ASP A 35 3.26 -11.25 -5.19
CA ASP A 35 3.82 -11.55 -6.52
C ASP A 35 5.35 -11.75 -6.45
N ASP A 36 6.07 -10.96 -5.67
CA ASP A 36 7.55 -10.98 -5.71
C ASP A 36 8.19 -12.19 -4.98
N GLU A 37 7.66 -12.64 -3.84
CA GLU A 37 8.31 -13.70 -3.05
C GLU A 37 8.23 -15.10 -3.69
N LYS A 38 7.27 -15.33 -4.60
CA LYS A 38 7.20 -16.56 -5.41
C LYS A 38 7.76 -16.38 -6.82
N ALA A 39 8.12 -15.16 -7.20
CA ALA A 39 8.52 -14.85 -8.57
C ALA A 39 10.01 -15.00 -8.88
N GLY A 40 10.87 -15.22 -7.88
CA GLY A 40 12.32 -15.11 -8.07
C GLY A 40 12.94 -16.09 -9.07
N GLU A 41 12.48 -17.34 -9.15
CA GLU A 41 13.19 -18.37 -9.92
C GLU A 41 12.30 -19.22 -10.86
N ASN A 42 11.02 -19.42 -10.52
CA ASN A 42 10.08 -20.23 -11.31
C ASN A 42 8.87 -19.43 -11.86
N SER A 43 8.90 -18.09 -11.82
CA SER A 43 7.83 -17.31 -12.46
C SER A 43 7.95 -17.33 -13.98
N SER A 44 6.81 -17.14 -14.65
CA SER A 44 6.77 -16.88 -16.08
C SER A 44 7.63 -15.67 -16.46
N GLY A 45 7.66 -14.63 -15.62
CA GLY A 45 8.51 -13.45 -15.80
C GLY A 45 10.00 -13.76 -15.71
N GLY A 46 10.42 -14.51 -14.69
CA GLY A 46 11.81 -14.95 -14.52
C GLY A 46 12.32 -15.79 -15.69
N ILE A 47 11.53 -16.81 -16.10
CA ILE A 47 11.85 -17.69 -17.23
C ILE A 47 11.95 -16.88 -18.54
N LEU A 48 11.05 -15.93 -18.76
CA LEU A 48 11.07 -15.07 -19.94
C LEU A 48 12.31 -14.16 -19.95
N VAL A 49 12.61 -13.50 -18.83
CA VAL A 49 13.77 -12.61 -18.70
C VAL A 49 15.07 -13.39 -18.91
N GLU A 50 15.23 -14.56 -18.29
CA GLU A 50 16.40 -15.42 -18.47
C GLU A 50 16.58 -15.85 -19.94
N THR A 51 15.48 -16.22 -20.60
CA THR A 51 15.47 -16.65 -22.01
C THR A 51 15.86 -15.49 -22.94
N LEU A 52 15.35 -14.28 -22.70
CA LEU A 52 15.65 -13.10 -23.51
C LEU A 52 17.10 -12.64 -23.32
N LEU A 53 17.61 -12.65 -22.08
CA LEU A 53 19.00 -12.31 -21.78
C LEU A 53 19.99 -13.27 -22.44
N ASN A 54 19.64 -14.57 -22.53
CA ASN A 54 20.50 -15.62 -23.05
C ASN A 54 20.04 -16.18 -24.42
N ILE A 55 19.34 -15.39 -25.23
CA ILE A 55 18.70 -15.88 -26.48
C ILE A 55 19.68 -16.54 -27.46
N ARG A 56 20.92 -16.05 -27.53
CA ARG A 56 21.98 -16.65 -28.36
C ARG A 56 22.34 -18.05 -27.90
N THR A 57 22.41 -18.28 -26.59
CA THR A 57 22.71 -19.58 -25.97
C THR A 57 21.55 -20.55 -26.17
N VAL A 58 20.31 -20.07 -25.99
CA VAL A 58 19.09 -20.87 -26.19
C VAL A 58 18.98 -21.34 -27.64
N SER A 59 19.22 -20.45 -28.61
CA SER A 59 19.20 -20.80 -30.03
C SER A 59 20.36 -21.71 -30.44
N ALA A 60 21.57 -21.48 -29.90
CA ALA A 60 22.73 -22.33 -30.14
C ALA A 60 22.56 -23.77 -29.60
N LEU A 61 21.79 -23.94 -28.52
CA LEU A 61 21.46 -25.24 -27.93
C LEU A 61 20.12 -25.81 -28.44
N THR A 62 19.43 -25.12 -29.35
CA THR A 62 18.09 -25.51 -29.86
C THR A 62 17.06 -25.76 -28.74
N LEU A 63 17.12 -24.97 -27.66
CA LEU A 63 16.26 -25.10 -26.47
C LEU A 63 14.98 -24.27 -26.54
N GLU A 64 14.65 -23.71 -27.70
CA GLU A 64 13.52 -22.78 -27.89
C GLU A 64 12.18 -23.42 -27.51
N GLU A 65 11.93 -24.66 -27.95
CA GLU A 65 10.69 -25.38 -27.64
C GLU A 65 10.58 -25.73 -26.15
N GLN A 66 11.69 -26.20 -25.55
CA GLN A 66 11.70 -26.55 -24.13
C GLN A 66 11.43 -25.33 -23.24
N ARG A 67 12.06 -24.18 -23.54
CA ARG A 67 11.82 -22.93 -22.81
C ARG A 67 10.41 -22.41 -23.02
N HIS A 68 9.83 -22.61 -24.21
CA HIS A 68 8.44 -22.29 -24.48
C HIS A 68 7.48 -23.12 -23.63
N GLU A 69 7.68 -24.43 -23.55
CA GLU A 69 6.87 -25.32 -22.71
C GLU A 69 6.96 -24.97 -21.21
N ASP A 70 8.16 -24.66 -20.73
CA ASP A 70 8.39 -24.26 -19.34
C ASP A 70 7.67 -22.93 -19.01
N TYR A 71 7.69 -21.97 -19.93
CA TYR A 71 6.93 -20.73 -19.81
C TYR A 71 5.41 -20.96 -19.76
N VAL A 72 4.87 -21.79 -20.67
CA VAL A 72 3.44 -22.15 -20.69
C VAL A 72 3.01 -22.87 -19.41
N ARG A 73 3.86 -23.76 -18.90
CA ARG A 73 3.63 -24.47 -17.62
C ARG A 73 3.59 -23.50 -16.44
N ALA A 74 4.53 -22.56 -16.38
CA ALA A 74 4.58 -21.53 -15.34
C ALA A 74 3.33 -20.62 -15.37
N LEU A 75 2.84 -20.23 -16.55
CA LEU A 75 1.60 -19.48 -16.73
C LEU A 75 0.38 -20.24 -16.19
N ARG A 76 0.20 -21.50 -16.60
CA ARG A 76 -0.94 -22.33 -16.17
C ARG A 76 -0.97 -22.58 -14.66
N ASN A 77 0.19 -22.69 -14.03
CA ASN A 77 0.29 -22.87 -12.58
C ASN A 77 -0.11 -21.60 -11.83
N SER A 78 0.08 -20.43 -12.44
CA SER A 78 -0.18 -19.15 -11.79
C SER A 78 -1.64 -18.70 -11.95
N ASP A 79 -2.29 -19.00 -13.08
CA ASP A 79 -3.69 -18.67 -13.40
C ASP A 79 -4.71 -18.96 -12.28
N PRO A 80 -4.82 -20.19 -11.74
CA PRO A 80 -5.85 -20.50 -10.74
C PRO A 80 -5.58 -19.83 -9.39
N TYR A 81 -4.32 -19.49 -9.10
CA TYR A 81 -3.94 -18.75 -7.91
C TYR A 81 -4.38 -17.28 -8.03
N TYR A 82 -4.11 -16.64 -9.17
CA TYR A 82 -4.55 -15.27 -9.43
C TYR A 82 -6.07 -15.14 -9.35
N VAL A 83 -6.82 -16.02 -10.01
CA VAL A 83 -8.30 -15.95 -9.99
C VAL A 83 -8.84 -16.04 -8.56
N ARG A 84 -8.32 -16.96 -7.74
CA ARG A 84 -8.76 -17.11 -6.34
C ARG A 84 -8.35 -15.93 -5.47
N THR A 85 -7.16 -15.38 -5.68
CA THR A 85 -6.66 -14.23 -4.93
C THR A 85 -7.41 -12.96 -5.30
N SER A 86 -7.67 -12.73 -6.59
CA SER A 86 -8.45 -11.61 -7.09
C SER A 86 -9.90 -11.64 -6.61
N ILE A 87 -10.54 -12.81 -6.58
CA ILE A 87 -11.90 -12.93 -6.01
C ILE A 87 -11.90 -12.60 -4.51
N LYS A 88 -10.93 -13.13 -3.74
CA LYS A 88 -10.82 -12.84 -2.30
C LYS A 88 -10.55 -11.35 -2.04
N SER A 89 -9.65 -10.74 -2.79
CA SER A 89 -9.31 -9.32 -2.69
C SER A 89 -10.52 -8.44 -3.06
N GLY A 90 -11.19 -8.78 -4.18
CA GLY A 90 -12.40 -8.08 -4.61
C GLY A 90 -13.55 -8.17 -3.60
N MET A 91 -13.77 -9.35 -2.99
CA MET A 91 -14.77 -9.50 -1.93
C MET A 91 -14.44 -8.69 -0.68
N ALA A 92 -13.16 -8.65 -0.28
CA ALA A 92 -12.71 -7.88 0.89
C ALA A 92 -12.83 -6.36 0.66
N SER A 93 -12.47 -5.88 -0.52
CA SER A 93 -12.68 -4.48 -0.93
C SER A 93 -14.17 -4.12 -0.99
N GLY A 94 -14.99 -4.99 -1.61
CA GLY A 94 -16.45 -4.83 -1.66
C GLY A 94 -17.12 -4.82 -0.28
N PHE A 95 -16.62 -5.60 0.67
CA PHE A 95 -17.12 -5.58 2.05
C PHE A 95 -16.72 -4.29 2.77
N SER A 96 -15.52 -3.78 2.51
CA SER A 96 -15.01 -2.53 3.11
C SER A 96 -15.81 -1.32 2.64
N ILE A 97 -16.10 -1.22 1.32
CA ILE A 97 -16.95 -0.13 0.79
C ILE A 97 -18.39 -0.22 1.33
N LEU A 98 -18.92 -1.44 1.49
CA LEU A 98 -20.25 -1.65 2.08
C LEU A 98 -20.31 -1.13 3.51
N ILE A 99 -19.31 -1.46 4.34
CA ILE A 99 -19.21 -0.97 5.72
C ILE A 99 -19.21 0.56 5.78
N GLN A 100 -18.44 1.20 4.89
CA GLN A 100 -18.34 2.66 4.84
C GLN A 100 -19.70 3.30 4.49
N GLN A 101 -20.39 2.76 3.49
CA GLN A 101 -21.71 3.27 3.10
C GLN A 101 -22.80 3.01 4.15
N TRP A 102 -22.74 1.88 4.85
CA TRP A 102 -23.61 1.61 6.00
C TRP A 102 -23.40 2.60 7.14
N THR A 103 -22.15 2.92 7.44
CA THR A 103 -21.80 3.91 8.47
C THR A 103 -22.33 5.30 8.10
N ASN A 104 -22.13 5.73 6.85
CA ASN A 104 -22.70 6.97 6.33
C ASN A 104 -24.23 6.99 6.44
N ALA A 105 -24.91 5.91 6.05
CA ALA A 105 -26.36 5.79 6.17
C ALA A 105 -26.83 5.89 7.63
N LEU A 106 -26.11 5.26 8.56
CA LEU A 106 -26.43 5.31 9.99
C LEU A 106 -26.26 6.72 10.57
N GLN A 107 -25.26 7.48 10.12
CA GLN A 107 -25.08 8.88 10.51
C GLN A 107 -26.25 9.76 10.04
N PHE A 108 -26.71 9.59 8.80
CA PHE A 108 -27.88 10.32 8.29
C PHE A 108 -29.17 9.92 9.01
N TRP A 109 -29.38 8.62 9.25
CA TRP A 109 -30.56 8.14 9.96
C TRP A 109 -30.62 8.65 11.39
N TRP A 110 -29.51 8.56 12.13
CA TRP A 110 -29.42 9.05 13.51
C TRP A 110 -29.52 10.58 13.58
N GLY A 111 -28.90 11.29 12.64
CA GLY A 111 -29.02 12.74 12.51
C GLY A 111 -30.46 13.19 12.31
N GLY A 112 -31.18 12.54 11.39
CA GLY A 112 -32.60 12.79 11.16
C GLY A 112 -33.47 12.44 12.37
N TRP A 113 -33.19 11.30 13.03
CA TRP A 113 -33.90 10.89 14.25
C TRP A 113 -33.72 11.90 15.38
N LEU A 114 -32.53 12.48 15.55
CA LEU A 114 -32.29 13.52 16.56
C LEU A 114 -33.12 14.78 16.30
N ILE A 115 -33.17 15.23 15.05
CA ILE A 115 -33.95 16.41 14.65
C ILE A 115 -35.44 16.17 14.91
N PHE A 116 -35.93 14.96 14.60
CA PHE A 116 -37.33 14.60 14.79
C PHE A 116 -37.75 14.51 16.27
N ASN A 117 -36.91 13.93 17.13
CA ASN A 117 -37.25 13.71 18.55
C ASN A 117 -36.99 14.94 19.42
N TYR A 118 -36.06 15.81 19.03
CA TYR A 118 -35.69 17.00 19.80
C TYR A 118 -35.81 18.30 18.97
N PRO A 119 -37.00 18.62 18.45
CA PRO A 119 -37.21 19.75 17.54
C PRO A 119 -36.96 21.12 18.19
N ASN A 120 -37.01 21.19 19.53
CA ASN A 120 -36.74 22.42 20.30
C ASN A 120 -35.26 22.61 20.66
N GLN A 121 -34.41 21.60 20.42
CA GLN A 121 -32.98 21.63 20.79
C GLN A 121 -32.05 21.58 19.59
N PHE A 122 -32.47 20.97 18.47
CA PHE A 122 -31.64 20.83 17.28
C PHE A 122 -32.41 21.27 16.03
N SER A 123 -31.85 22.24 15.29
CA SER A 123 -32.35 22.62 13.97
C SER A 123 -31.65 21.84 12.86
N PHE A 124 -32.25 21.84 11.67
CA PHE A 124 -31.63 21.28 10.46
C PHE A 124 -30.32 22.01 10.11
N ASP A 125 -30.26 23.32 10.34
CA ASP A 125 -29.05 24.12 10.10
C ASP A 125 -27.90 23.68 11.02
N ASP A 126 -28.19 23.39 12.29
CA ASP A 126 -27.19 22.91 13.26
C ASP A 126 -26.61 21.55 12.84
N PHE A 127 -27.44 20.67 12.28
CA PHE A 127 -27.02 19.39 11.74
C PHE A 127 -26.09 19.56 10.53
N LEU A 128 -26.46 20.40 9.56
CA LEU A 128 -25.63 20.68 8.39
C LEU A 128 -24.28 21.29 8.78
N ILE A 129 -24.28 22.28 9.69
CA ILE A 129 -23.05 22.90 10.19
C ILE A 129 -22.15 21.85 10.85
N SER A 130 -22.71 20.98 11.69
CA SER A 130 -21.94 19.91 12.33
C SER A 130 -21.41 18.88 11.33
N MET A 131 -22.18 18.53 10.31
CA MET A 131 -21.78 17.59 9.27
C MET A 131 -20.62 18.15 8.42
N PHE A 132 -20.74 19.38 7.94
CA PHE A 132 -19.68 20.02 7.16
C PHE A 132 -18.41 20.25 7.98
N ALA A 133 -18.54 20.68 9.24
CA ALA A 133 -17.39 20.84 10.13
C ALA A 133 -16.62 19.52 10.32
N LEU A 134 -17.33 18.41 10.50
CA LEU A 134 -16.73 17.08 10.59
C LEU A 134 -16.07 16.66 9.27
N LEU A 135 -16.73 16.89 8.13
CA LEU A 135 -16.19 16.57 6.80
C LEU A 135 -14.87 17.30 6.54
N PHE A 136 -14.81 18.61 6.78
CA PHE A 136 -13.60 19.41 6.61
C PHE A 136 -12.51 19.01 7.61
N SER A 137 -12.86 18.73 8.87
CA SER A 137 -11.90 18.25 9.86
C SER A 137 -11.28 16.91 9.44
N LEU A 138 -12.10 15.97 8.94
CA LEU A 138 -11.61 14.67 8.52
C LEU A 138 -10.74 14.77 7.27
N PHE A 139 -11.09 15.64 6.32
CA PHE A 139 -10.27 15.93 5.14
C PHE A 139 -8.91 16.53 5.51
N ALA A 140 -8.90 17.51 6.44
CA ALA A 140 -7.67 18.10 6.94
C ALA A 140 -6.78 17.06 7.66
N LEU A 141 -7.38 16.18 8.47
CA LEU A 141 -6.67 15.08 9.12
C LEU A 141 -6.08 14.10 8.08
N GLY A 142 -6.86 13.72 7.06
CA GLY A 142 -6.42 12.86 5.98
C GLY A 142 -5.21 13.43 5.24
N ALA A 143 -5.28 14.70 4.84
CA ALA A 143 -4.17 15.40 4.18
C ALA A 143 -2.92 15.47 5.07
N SER A 144 -3.09 15.74 6.37
CA SER A 144 -1.96 15.79 7.31
C SER A 144 -1.30 14.42 7.54
N SER A 145 -2.07 13.33 7.47
CA SER A 145 -1.58 11.95 7.63
C SER A 145 -0.63 11.53 6.52
N VAL A 146 -0.91 11.95 5.27
CA VAL A 146 -0.03 11.72 4.12
C VAL A 146 1.32 12.41 4.34
N GLY A 147 1.30 13.71 4.69
CA GLY A 147 2.53 14.47 4.96
C GLY A 147 3.34 13.96 6.16
N ALA A 148 2.69 13.28 7.12
CA ALA A 148 3.39 12.62 8.22
C ALA A 148 4.14 11.35 7.78
N THR A 149 3.61 10.62 6.80
CA THR A 149 4.24 9.42 6.24
C THR A 149 5.51 9.76 5.45
N ASP A 150 5.47 10.85 4.67
CA ASP A 150 6.62 11.32 3.89
C ASP A 150 7.84 11.63 4.76
N ARG A 151 7.62 12.22 5.95
CA ARG A 151 8.71 12.51 6.90
C ARG A 151 9.40 11.24 7.38
N LYS A 152 8.64 10.18 7.69
CA LYS A 152 9.20 8.91 8.16
C LYS A 152 10.04 8.24 7.07
N GLU A 153 9.57 8.28 5.82
CA GLU A 153 10.31 7.69 4.70
C GLU A 153 11.59 8.51 4.37
N ALA A 154 11.53 9.83 4.51
CA ALA A 154 12.70 10.71 4.38
C ALA A 154 13.76 10.42 5.46
N GLU A 155 13.36 10.25 6.72
CA GLU A 155 14.26 9.89 7.82
C GLU A 155 14.93 8.53 7.58
N LYS A 156 14.14 7.53 7.17
CA LYS A 156 14.64 6.19 6.82
C LYS A 156 15.65 6.23 5.67
N SER A 157 15.37 7.01 4.63
CA SER A 157 16.27 7.17 3.49
C SER A 157 17.56 7.89 3.86
N ALA A 158 17.46 8.97 4.65
CA ALA A 158 18.62 9.67 5.18
C ALA A 158 19.48 8.74 6.05
N GLY A 159 18.85 7.93 6.90
CA GLY A 159 19.54 6.91 7.72
C GLY A 159 20.35 5.93 6.89
N ARG A 160 19.82 5.46 5.75
CA ARG A 160 20.57 4.59 4.81
C ARG A 160 21.77 5.30 4.19
N ILE A 161 21.62 6.57 3.80
CA ILE A 161 22.72 7.37 3.25
C ILE A 161 23.82 7.55 4.29
N PHE A 162 23.46 7.95 5.52
CA PHE A 162 24.43 8.11 6.61
C PHE A 162 25.08 6.80 7.01
N TYR A 163 24.36 5.68 6.95
CA TYR A 163 24.92 4.35 7.17
C TYR A 163 25.98 4.02 6.11
N LEU A 164 25.69 4.26 4.83
CA LEU A 164 26.65 4.03 3.75
C LEU A 164 27.86 4.96 3.84
N LEU A 165 27.65 6.23 4.21
CA LEU A 165 28.72 7.23 4.33
C LEU A 165 29.67 6.92 5.49
N ASN A 166 29.14 6.49 6.64
CA ASN A 166 29.94 6.16 7.82
C ASN A 166 30.48 4.72 7.81
N ARG A 167 30.14 3.92 6.81
CA ARG A 167 30.64 2.54 6.69
C ARG A 167 32.12 2.57 6.32
N LYS A 168 32.99 2.13 7.23
CA LYS A 168 34.41 1.91 6.94
C LYS A 168 34.58 0.69 6.03
N SER A 169 35.18 0.89 4.85
CA SER A 169 35.48 -0.22 3.92
C SER A 169 36.68 -1.02 4.43
N SER A 170 36.64 -2.35 4.26
CA SER A 170 37.79 -3.22 4.57
C SER A 170 38.96 -3.04 3.60
N ILE A 171 38.66 -2.64 2.36
CA ILE A 171 39.65 -2.25 1.35
C ILE A 171 39.30 -0.83 0.96
N ASP A 172 40.08 0.12 1.44
CA ASP A 172 39.86 1.55 1.18
C ASP A 172 40.79 2.01 0.05
N PRO A 173 40.26 2.24 -1.17
CA PRO A 173 41.06 2.69 -2.31
C PRO A 173 41.50 4.17 -2.19
N LEU A 174 40.95 4.92 -1.22
CA LEU A 174 41.31 6.31 -0.92
C LEU A 174 42.29 6.40 0.26
N SER A 175 42.68 5.27 0.86
CA SER A 175 43.66 5.23 1.93
C SER A 175 45.07 5.41 1.37
N ASP A 176 45.82 6.37 1.93
CA ASP A 176 47.26 6.54 1.67
C ASP A 176 48.12 5.50 2.41
N GLU A 177 47.50 4.58 3.15
CA GLU A 177 48.20 3.47 3.81
C GLU A 177 48.52 2.36 2.80
N GLY A 178 49.66 2.48 2.14
CA GLY A 178 50.18 1.47 1.21
C GLY A 178 51.58 1.82 0.72
N LYS A 179 52.34 0.82 0.26
CA LYS A 179 53.64 1.08 -0.39
C LYS A 179 53.38 1.56 -1.82
N THR A 180 53.54 2.86 -2.06
CA THR A 180 53.63 3.43 -3.41
C THR A 180 54.95 3.04 -4.04
N PHE A 181 54.92 2.50 -5.26
CA PHE A 181 56.12 2.25 -6.04
C PHE A 181 56.73 3.60 -6.47
N GLU A 182 57.90 3.95 -5.92
CA GLU A 182 58.72 5.02 -6.49
C GLU A 182 59.08 4.62 -7.93
N LYS A 183 58.72 5.48 -8.89
CA LYS A 183 59.17 5.32 -10.28
C LYS A 183 60.66 5.63 -10.31
N GLU A 184 61.47 4.59 -10.50
CA GLU A 184 62.86 4.74 -10.93
C GLU A 184 62.89 5.52 -12.25
N ALA A 185 63.61 6.63 -12.25
CA ALA A 185 63.94 7.45 -13.41
C ALA A 185 65.42 7.26 -13.76
#